data_AF-A0AAV5Y2E2-F1
#
_entry.id   AF-A0AAV5Y2E2-F1
#
_cell.length_a   1.000
_cell.length_b   1.000
_cell.length_c   1.000
_cell.angle_alpha   90.00
_cell.angle_beta   90.00
_cell.angle_gamma   90.00
#
_symmetry.space_group_name_H-M   'P 1'
#
loop_
_entity.id
_entity.type
_entity.pdbx_description
1 polymer ?
#
loop_
_entity_poly.entity_id
_entity_poly.type
_entity_poly.pdbx_seq_one_letter_code
_entity_poly.pdbx_strand_id
1 'polypeptide(L)'
;MSHVLGERITIENGVVQQSNFHDYPILRMADAPEIHVQVISTDNPPGGIGEVGLPPMGGAIGNAVAALTGARLRQLPMLPERVRSALRDARSRA
;
A
#
# COMPACT_ATOMS: atom_id res chain seq x y z
N MET A 1 4.52 3.32 1.77
CA MET A 1 4.17 1.87 1.79
C MET A 1 3.21 1.52 2.92
N SER A 2 3.45 1.94 4.16
CA SER A 2 2.57 1.71 5.32
C SER A 2 1.08 2.08 5.06
N HIS A 3 0.81 3.24 4.45
CA HIS A 3 -0.54 3.66 4.04
C HIS A 3 -1.26 2.68 3.09
N VAL A 4 -0.49 1.92 2.30
CA VAL A 4 -1.03 0.93 1.36
C VAL A 4 -1.31 -0.38 2.06
N LEU A 5 -0.48 -0.79 3.03
CA LEU A 5 -0.47 -2.15 3.54
C LEU A 5 -1.24 -2.32 4.86
N GLY A 6 -1.21 -1.33 5.75
CA GLY A 6 -1.67 -1.53 7.13
C GLY A 6 -2.31 -0.34 7.82
N GLU A 7 -1.90 0.89 7.52
CA GLU A 7 -2.41 2.06 8.23
C GLU A 7 -3.92 2.22 8.02
N ARG A 8 -4.68 2.12 9.12
CA ARG A 8 -6.14 2.21 9.13
C ARG A 8 -6.59 2.83 10.44
N ILE A 9 -7.47 3.82 10.32
CA ILE A 9 -8.28 4.32 11.43
C ILE A 9 -9.67 3.71 11.34
N THR A 10 -10.17 3.17 12.43
CA THR A 10 -11.58 2.81 12.62
C THR A 10 -12.24 3.80 13.56
N ILE A 11 -13.47 4.19 13.24
CA ILE A 11 -14.26 5.14 14.04
C ILE A 11 -15.51 4.40 14.53
N GLU A 12 -15.72 4.36 15.83
CA GLU A 12 -16.92 3.79 16.46
C GLU A 12 -17.52 4.81 17.42
N ASN A 13 -18.83 5.05 17.32
CA ASN A 13 -19.55 6.05 18.11
C ASN A 13 -18.89 7.45 18.07
N GLY A 14 -18.31 7.82 16.94
CA GLY A 14 -17.61 9.09 16.75
C GLY A 14 -16.19 9.16 17.32
N VAL A 15 -15.66 8.04 17.83
CA VAL A 15 -14.34 7.97 18.48
C VAL A 15 -13.38 7.11 17.68
N VAL A 16 -12.16 7.58 17.50
CA VAL A 16 -11.04 6.80 16.93
C VAL A 16 -10.68 5.66 17.87
N GLN A 17 -10.60 4.45 17.33
CA GLN A 17 -10.30 3.27 18.14
C GLN A 17 -8.81 3.03 18.36
N GLN A 18 -7.97 3.41 17.40
CA GLN A 18 -6.52 3.25 17.50
C GLN A 18 -5.92 4.33 18.41
N SER A 19 -5.07 3.91 19.35
CA SER A 19 -4.49 4.75 20.38
C SER A 19 -2.99 5.00 20.21
N ASN A 20 -2.25 4.12 19.52
CA ASN A 20 -0.80 4.24 19.34
C ASN A 20 -0.26 3.31 18.21
N PHE A 21 1.06 3.17 18.06
CA PHE A 21 1.68 2.33 17.02
C PHE A 21 1.58 0.81 17.24
N HIS A 22 0.96 0.36 18.32
CA HIS A 22 0.66 -1.06 18.53
C HIS A 22 -0.68 -1.46 17.88
N ASP A 23 -1.62 -0.52 17.73
CA ASP A 23 -2.93 -0.72 17.10
C ASP A 23 -3.11 0.09 15.79
N TYR A 24 -2.22 1.05 15.49
CA TYR A 24 -2.03 1.69 14.19
C TYR A 24 -0.70 1.28 13.54
N PRO A 25 -0.70 0.26 12.66
CA PRO A 25 0.54 -0.36 12.20
C PRO A 25 1.24 0.49 11.13
N ILE A 26 2.26 1.24 11.56
CA ILE A 26 3.27 1.83 10.69
C ILE A 26 4.27 0.74 10.27
N LEU A 27 4.78 0.84 9.03
CA LEU A 27 5.81 -0.06 8.52
C LEU A 27 7.04 -0.03 9.42
N ARG A 28 7.55 -1.20 9.82
CA ARG A 28 8.77 -1.32 10.60
C ARG A 28 9.97 -1.54 9.70
N MET A 29 11.19 -1.30 10.22
CA MET A 29 12.42 -1.48 9.45
C MET A 29 12.57 -2.91 8.90
N ALA A 30 12.13 -3.91 9.65
CA ALA A 30 12.17 -5.32 9.22
C ALA A 30 11.24 -5.64 8.03
N ASP A 31 10.22 -4.81 7.80
CA ASP A 31 9.23 -5.00 6.73
C ASP A 31 9.52 -4.11 5.51
N ALA A 32 10.54 -3.24 5.58
CA ALA A 32 10.91 -2.39 4.47
C ALA A 32 11.53 -3.25 3.35
N PRO A 33 11.03 -3.16 2.11
CA PRO A 33 11.67 -3.84 0.99
C PRO A 33 13.00 -3.16 0.66
N GLU A 34 13.81 -3.84 -0.14
CA GLU A 34 14.94 -3.20 -0.80
C GLU A 34 14.43 -2.07 -1.73
N ILE A 35 15.02 -0.88 -1.61
CA ILE A 35 14.63 0.30 -2.37
C ILE A 35 15.79 0.67 -3.29
N HIS A 36 15.57 0.51 -4.60
CA HIS A 36 16.48 1.02 -5.62
C HIS A 36 16.02 2.40 -6.08
N VAL A 37 16.94 3.37 -6.06
CA VAL A 37 16.65 4.76 -6.44
C VAL A 37 17.50 5.14 -7.64
N GLN A 38 16.85 5.65 -8.69
CA GLN A 38 17.50 6.22 -9.85
C GLN A 38 17.02 7.65 -10.06
N VAL A 39 17.96 8.58 -10.15
CA VAL A 39 17.68 9.98 -10.52
C VAL A 39 17.76 10.11 -12.03
N ILE A 40 16.69 10.60 -12.65
CA ILE A 40 16.62 10.81 -14.10
C ILE A 40 16.86 12.30 -14.39
N SER A 41 17.90 12.60 -15.16
CA SER A 41 18.21 13.96 -15.59
C SER A 41 17.24 14.42 -16.69
N THR A 42 16.77 15.66 -16.59
CA THR A 42 15.90 16.30 -17.59
C THR A 42 16.29 17.76 -17.75
N ASP A 43 16.01 18.37 -18.90
CA ASP A 43 16.22 19.81 -19.14
C ASP A 43 15.12 20.71 -18.52
N ASN A 44 14.14 20.10 -17.85
CA ASN A 44 13.07 20.84 -17.17
C ASN A 44 13.60 21.59 -15.94
N PRO A 45 13.01 22.75 -15.58
CA PRO A 45 13.28 23.40 -14.32
C PRO A 45 13.01 22.46 -13.13
N PRO A 46 13.77 22.57 -12.02
CA PRO A 46 13.51 21.80 -10.82
C PRO A 46 12.08 22.00 -10.30
N GLY A 47 11.41 20.90 -9.96
CA GLY A 47 10.09 20.88 -9.33
C GLY A 47 10.09 20.19 -7.97
N GLY A 48 8.94 20.19 -7.30
CA GLY A 48 8.76 19.48 -6.03
C GLY A 48 8.76 17.96 -6.24
N ILE A 49 9.58 17.24 -5.47
CA ILE A 49 9.67 15.76 -5.54
C ILE A 49 9.20 15.04 -4.26
N GLY A 50 9.00 15.78 -3.16
CA GLY A 50 8.77 15.19 -1.83
C GLY A 50 7.51 14.30 -1.72
N GLU A 51 6.43 14.66 -2.41
CA GLU A 51 5.15 13.93 -2.33
C GLU A 51 4.93 12.98 -3.51
N VAL A 52 5.70 13.11 -4.59
CA VAL A 52 5.43 12.44 -5.89
C VAL A 52 5.50 10.92 -5.78
N GLY A 53 6.27 10.39 -4.82
CA GLY A 53 6.35 8.96 -4.55
C GLY A 53 5.13 8.38 -3.84
N LEU A 54 4.28 9.20 -3.21
CA LEU A 54 3.14 8.72 -2.42
C LEU A 54 1.99 8.18 -3.30
N PRO A 55 1.45 8.92 -4.30
CA PRO A 55 0.34 8.45 -5.13
C PRO A 55 0.59 7.12 -5.89
N PRO A 56 1.73 6.88 -6.55
CA PRO A 56 1.92 5.68 -7.37
C PRO A 56 2.06 4.39 -6.55
N MET A 57 2.28 4.48 -5.23
CA MET A 57 2.58 3.32 -4.39
C MET A 57 1.45 2.28 -4.36
N GLY A 58 0.20 2.72 -4.21
CA GLY A 58 -0.96 1.82 -4.20
C GLY A 58 -1.10 1.07 -5.54
N GLY A 59 -0.90 1.79 -6.65
CA GLY A 59 -0.94 1.22 -7.99
C GLY A 59 0.19 0.20 -8.22
N ALA A 60 1.42 0.54 -7.82
CA ALA A 60 2.58 -0.34 -7.98
C ALA A 60 2.39 -1.69 -7.25
N ILE A 61 2.01 -1.64 -5.96
CA ILE A 61 1.80 -2.86 -5.15
C ILE A 61 0.58 -3.65 -5.67
N GLY A 62 -0.53 -2.97 -5.99
CA GLY A 62 -1.73 -3.61 -6.52
C GLY A 62 -1.48 -4.32 -7.86
N ASN A 63 -0.70 -3.69 -8.74
CA ASN A 63 -0.30 -4.29 -10.02
C ASN A 63 0.65 -5.47 -9.84
N ALA A 64 1.58 -5.41 -8.88
CA ALA A 64 2.46 -6.54 -8.57
C ALA A 64 1.65 -7.78 -8.13
N VAL A 65 0.68 -7.61 -7.22
CA VAL A 65 -0.22 -8.71 -6.81
C VAL A 65 -1.00 -9.27 -7.99
N ALA A 66 -1.53 -8.40 -8.85
CA ALA A 66 -2.29 -8.84 -10.02
C ALA A 66 -1.45 -9.56 -11.06
N ALA A 67 -0.22 -9.12 -11.31
CA ALA A 67 0.71 -9.77 -12.21
C ALA A 67 1.10 -11.17 -11.70
N LEU A 68 1.31 -11.32 -10.40
CA LEU A 68 1.74 -12.60 -9.79
C LEU A 68 0.61 -13.61 -9.59
N THR A 69 -0.64 -13.15 -9.43
CA THR A 69 -1.72 -14.02 -8.93
C THR A 69 -3.02 -13.94 -9.73
N GLY A 70 -3.15 -12.98 -10.65
CA GLY A 70 -4.42 -12.65 -11.30
C GLY A 70 -5.44 -11.92 -10.40
N ALA A 71 -5.21 -11.86 -9.08
CA ALA A 71 -6.10 -11.19 -8.14
C ALA A 71 -5.98 -9.66 -8.22
N ARG A 72 -7.11 -8.96 -8.19
CA ARG A 72 -7.15 -7.49 -8.25
C ARG A 72 -7.53 -6.91 -6.89
N LEU A 73 -6.60 -6.20 -6.26
CA LEU A 73 -6.83 -5.44 -5.03
C LEU A 73 -7.35 -4.05 -5.38
N ARG A 74 -8.52 -3.68 -4.84
CA ARG A 74 -9.20 -2.40 -5.13
C ARG A 74 -9.56 -1.59 -3.88
N GLN A 75 -9.10 -2.04 -2.72
CA GLN A 75 -9.39 -1.41 -1.44
C GLN A 75 -8.10 -1.21 -0.66
N LEU A 76 -7.89 0.01 -0.17
CA LEU A 76 -6.82 0.34 0.76
C LEU A 76 -7.32 0.38 2.21
N PRO A 77 -6.46 0.07 3.18
CA PRO A 77 -5.20 -0.67 3.00
C PRO A 77 -5.43 -2.11 2.51
N MET A 78 -4.42 -2.70 1.87
CA MET A 78 -4.38 -4.07 1.35
C MET A 78 -4.14 -5.07 2.48
N LEU A 79 -5.04 -5.09 3.46
CA LEU A 79 -4.95 -5.92 4.66
C LEU A 79 -4.87 -7.42 4.33
N PRO A 80 -4.23 -8.26 5.16
CA PRO A 80 -4.09 -9.68 4.92
C PRO A 80 -5.41 -10.39 4.58
N GLU A 81 -6.50 -10.06 5.27
CA GLU A 81 -7.83 -10.61 5.00
C GLU A 81 -8.39 -10.19 3.64
N ARG A 82 -8.15 -8.95 3.21
CA ARG A 82 -8.57 -8.44 1.90
C ARG A 82 -7.78 -9.11 0.78
N VAL A 83 -6.48 -9.31 0.98
CA VAL A 83 -5.63 -10.04 0.05
C VAL A 83 -6.07 -11.51 -0.06
N ARG A 84 -6.31 -12.18 1.08
CA ARG A 84 -6.80 -13.57 1.10
C ARG A 84 -8.14 -13.73 0.38
N SER A 85 -9.07 -12.78 0.57
CA SER A 85 -10.35 -12.77 -0.15
C SER A 85 -10.14 -12.65 -1.66
N ALA A 86 -9.35 -11.66 -2.10
CA ALA A 86 -9.08 -11.46 -3.51
C ALA A 86 -8.41 -12.67 -4.18
N LEU A 87 -7.50 -13.36 -3.47
CA LEU A 87 -6.85 -14.59 -3.95
C LEU A 87 -7.81 -15.78 -4.05
N ARG A 88 -8.83 -15.86 -3.20
CA ARG A 88 -9.89 -16.89 -3.30
C ARG A 88 -10.78 -16.61 -4.50
N ASP A 89 -11.19 -15.36 -4.67
CA ASP A 89 -12.06 -14.93 -5.78
C ASP A 89 -11.36 -15.06 -7.14
N ALA A 90 -10.03 -14.90 -7.19
CA ALA A 90 -9.27 -15.12 -8.42
C ALA A 90 -9.21 -16.60 -8.80
N ARG A 91 -9.03 -17.49 -7.82
CA ARG A 91 -8.99 -18.94 -8.04
C ARG A 91 -10.32 -19.53 -8.46
N SER A 92 -11.44 -18.98 -7.99
CA SER A 92 -12.78 -19.45 -8.40
C SER A 92 -13.16 -19.05 -9.83
N ARG A 93 -12.41 -18.13 -10.44
CA ARG A 93 -12.61 -17.65 -11.82
C ARG A 93 -11.67 -18.27 -12.84
N ALA A 94 -10.69 -19.07 -12.39
CA ALA A 94 -9.73 -19.79 -13.21
C ALA A 94 -10.23 -21.21 -13.47
#